data_AF-A0A1G2ZQE0-F1
#
_entry.id   AF-A0A1G2ZQE0-F1
#
_cell.length_a   1.000
_cell.length_b   1.000
_cell.length_c   1.000
_cell.angle_alpha   90.00
_cell.angle_beta   90.00
_cell.angle_gamma   90.00
#
_symmetry.space_group_name_H-M   'P 1'
#
loop_
_entity.id
_entity.type
_entity.pdbx_description
1 polymer ?
#
loop_
_entity_poly.entity_id
_entity_poly.type
_entity_poly.pdbx_seq_one_letter_code
_entity_poly.pdbx_strand_id
1 'polypeptide(L)'
;MRDTSSFSIVFAPSGRLVVRTVRVRNKDGIYQPDNGVAGRVSTDGLFNSPTNINGFGAGMLIQDDYAELGLGAEPSRNKFIIYDKNLFEKLNALGRFDYLHGLTFIYINSYTGTMILPD
;
A
#
# COMPACT_ATOMS: atom_id res chain seq x y z
N MET A 1 -5.43 -14.30 -16.81
CA MET A 1 -4.79 -14.24 -15.48
C MET A 1 -5.52 -13.15 -14.70
N ARG A 2 -6.26 -13.50 -13.63
CA ARG A 2 -7.00 -12.51 -12.82
C ARG A 2 -6.02 -11.88 -11.83
N ASP A 3 -5.62 -10.63 -12.08
CA ASP A 3 -5.02 -9.78 -11.04
C ASP A 3 -6.06 -9.57 -9.95
N THR A 4 -6.10 -10.47 -8.98
CA THR A 4 -7.05 -10.41 -7.87
C THR A 4 -6.33 -9.70 -6.73
N SER A 5 -6.33 -8.36 -6.75
CA SER A 5 -5.89 -7.59 -5.60
C SER A 5 -7.01 -7.60 -4.55
N SER A 6 -6.64 -7.91 -3.31
CA SER A 6 -7.57 -7.89 -2.17
C SER A 6 -7.28 -6.66 -1.33
N PHE A 7 -8.32 -5.92 -0.98
CA PHE A 7 -8.25 -4.87 0.04
C PHE A 7 -9.27 -5.19 1.14
N SER A 8 -8.97 -4.79 2.37
CA SER A 8 -9.86 -4.97 3.51
C SER A 8 -10.38 -3.62 3.98
N ILE A 9 -11.70 -3.52 4.15
CA ILE A 9 -12.34 -2.40 4.83
C ILE A 9 -12.85 -2.91 6.17
N VAL A 10 -12.48 -2.24 7.26
CA VAL A 10 -12.85 -2.66 8.61
C VAL A 10 -13.87 -1.69 9.19
N PHE A 11 -15.01 -2.23 9.60
CA PHE A 11 -16.06 -1.49 10.31
C PHE A 11 -16.06 -1.86 11.79
N ALA A 12 -16.37 -0.89 12.66
CA ALA A 12 -16.63 -1.12 14.07
C ALA A 12 -17.96 -1.87 14.25
N PRO A 13 -18.20 -2.50 15.41
CA PRO A 13 -19.50 -3.07 15.74
C PRO A 13 -20.68 -2.07 15.60
N SER A 14 -20.40 -0.78 15.70
CA SER A 14 -21.38 0.29 15.50
C SER A 14 -21.71 0.59 14.02
N GLY A 15 -21.15 -0.17 13.07
CA GLY A 15 -21.27 0.09 11.63
C GLY A 15 -20.39 1.24 11.10
N ARG A 16 -19.57 1.88 11.95
CA ARG A 16 -18.70 2.99 11.54
C ARG A 16 -17.39 2.49 10.90
N LEU A 17 -16.98 3.08 9.78
CA LEU A 17 -15.65 2.88 9.20
C LEU A 17 -14.56 3.22 10.24
N VAL A 18 -13.63 2.31 10.46
CA VAL A 18 -12.53 2.50 11.43
C VAL A 18 -11.25 2.81 10.68
N VAL A 19 -10.65 3.95 11.00
CA VAL A 19 -9.27 4.27 10.62
C VAL A 19 -8.34 3.65 11.65
N ARG A 20 -7.46 2.75 11.24
CA ARG A 20 -6.44 2.12 12.10
C ARG A 20 -5.05 2.50 11.63
N THR A 21 -4.12 2.62 12.55
CA THR A 21 -2.70 2.72 12.21
C THR A 21 -2.22 1.35 11.72
N VAL A 22 -1.74 1.29 10.49
CA VAL A 22 -1.30 0.07 9.81
C VAL A 22 0.17 0.18 9.42
N ARG A 23 0.85 -0.96 9.28
CA ARG A 23 2.21 -1.06 8.74
C ARG A 23 2.22 -1.91 7.49
N VAL A 24 2.99 -1.49 6.50
CA VAL A 24 3.33 -2.24 5.31
C VAL A 24 4.63 -2.98 5.56
N ARG A 25 4.60 -4.32 5.45
CA ARG A 25 5.75 -5.19 5.67
C ARG A 25 5.87 -6.23 4.55
N ASN A 26 7.04 -6.85 4.48
CA ASN A 26 7.27 -8.03 3.68
C ASN A 26 6.28 -9.16 4.05
N LYS A 27 6.03 -10.06 3.10
CA LYS A 27 5.15 -11.23 3.20
C LYS A 27 5.53 -12.18 4.35
N ASP A 28 6.79 -12.16 4.75
CA ASP A 28 7.32 -13.00 5.83
C ASP A 28 7.12 -12.34 7.21
N GLY A 29 6.62 -11.10 7.25
CA GLY A 29 6.34 -10.35 8.48
C GLY A 29 7.59 -9.93 9.26
N ILE A 30 8.78 -10.04 8.67
CA ILE A 30 10.05 -9.85 9.38
C ILE A 30 10.32 -8.36 9.61
N TYR A 31 10.56 -7.99 10.87
CA TYR A 31 11.01 -6.66 11.25
C TYR A 31 12.45 -6.44 10.79
N GLN A 32 12.66 -5.41 9.97
CA GLN A 32 13.96 -5.04 9.40
C GLN A 32 14.77 -6.26 8.89
N PRO A 33 14.34 -6.95 7.82
CA PRO A 33 15.00 -8.16 7.35
C PRO A 33 16.44 -7.87 6.89
N ASP A 34 17.32 -8.85 7.04
CA ASP A 34 18.70 -8.81 6.57
C ASP A 34 19.11 -10.23 6.17
N ASN A 35 19.31 -10.45 4.88
CA ASN A 35 19.62 -11.75 4.32
C ASN A 35 21.06 -12.21 4.60
N GLY A 36 21.91 -11.33 5.15
CA GLY A 36 23.20 -11.69 5.72
C GLY A 36 23.11 -12.26 7.14
N VAL A 37 21.93 -12.18 7.79
CA VAL A 37 21.73 -12.59 9.20
C VAL A 37 20.73 -13.74 9.27
N ALA A 38 21.19 -14.88 9.80
CA ALA A 38 20.32 -16.04 10.03
C ALA A 38 19.11 -15.66 10.90
N GLY A 39 17.91 -16.08 10.48
CA GLY A 39 16.65 -15.79 11.18
C GLY A 39 16.03 -14.42 10.87
N ARG A 40 16.65 -13.59 10.03
CA ARG A 40 16.09 -12.31 9.54
C ARG A 40 15.91 -12.29 8.02
N VAL A 41 15.89 -13.45 7.39
CA VAL A 41 15.88 -13.60 5.93
C VAL A 41 14.48 -13.41 5.38
N SER A 42 14.30 -12.47 4.45
CA SER A 42 13.08 -12.33 3.65
C SER A 42 13.38 -12.35 2.16
N THR A 43 12.58 -13.12 1.43
CA THR A 43 12.68 -13.25 -0.03
C THR A 43 11.53 -12.52 -0.74
N ASP A 44 10.86 -11.60 -0.06
CA ASP A 44 9.82 -10.79 -0.69
C ASP A 44 10.42 -9.92 -1.80
N GLY A 45 9.80 -10.00 -2.98
CA GLY A 45 10.18 -9.25 -4.17
C GLY A 45 9.58 -7.85 -4.25
N LEU A 46 8.60 -7.51 -3.40
CA LEU A 46 7.94 -6.21 -3.39
C LEU A 46 8.45 -5.34 -2.23
N PHE A 47 8.16 -5.71 -0.98
CA PHE A 47 8.53 -4.93 0.20
C PHE A 47 9.69 -5.60 0.94
N ASN A 48 10.77 -4.86 1.25
CA ASN A 48 11.92 -5.43 1.96
C ASN A 48 12.76 -4.33 2.65
N SER A 49 13.91 -4.68 3.22
CA SER A 49 14.85 -3.71 3.82
C SER A 49 15.73 -3.01 2.79
N PRO A 50 16.26 -1.81 3.09
CA PRO A 50 17.27 -1.16 2.25
C PRO A 50 18.50 -2.06 2.02
N THR A 51 18.93 -2.80 3.06
CA THR A 51 20.03 -3.76 2.98
C THR A 51 19.74 -4.88 1.98
N ASN A 52 18.54 -5.47 2.04
CA ASN A 52 18.16 -6.56 1.14
C ASN A 52 17.95 -6.11 -0.30
N ILE A 53 17.38 -4.93 -0.50
CA ILE A 53 17.17 -4.36 -1.83
C ILE A 53 18.53 -4.10 -2.50
N ASN A 54 19.43 -3.39 -1.81
CA ASN A 54 20.72 -2.98 -2.39
C ASN A 54 21.77 -4.08 -2.41
N GLY A 55 21.79 -4.96 -1.40
CA GLY A 55 22.84 -5.96 -1.22
C GLY A 55 22.50 -7.35 -1.77
N PHE A 56 21.21 -7.67 -1.89
CA PHE A 56 20.74 -9.02 -2.22
C PHE A 56 19.72 -9.04 -3.37
N GLY A 57 19.33 -7.89 -3.91
CA GLY A 57 18.33 -7.79 -4.99
C GLY A 57 16.95 -8.28 -4.58
N ALA A 58 16.63 -8.26 -3.27
CA ALA A 58 15.35 -8.71 -2.74
C ALA A 58 14.50 -7.49 -2.33
N GLY A 59 13.38 -7.30 -3.04
CA GLY A 59 12.45 -6.19 -2.84
C GLY A 59 12.60 -5.09 -3.89
N MET A 60 11.54 -4.29 -4.04
CA MET A 60 11.49 -3.09 -4.89
C MET A 60 11.18 -1.82 -4.10
N LEU A 61 10.49 -1.96 -2.97
CA LEU A 61 10.04 -0.90 -2.08
C LEU A 61 10.52 -1.18 -0.66
N ILE A 62 10.91 -0.11 0.05
CA ILE A 62 11.29 -0.23 1.45
C ILE A 62 10.02 -0.42 2.29
N GLN A 63 9.98 -1.43 3.14
CA GLN A 63 8.88 -1.63 4.07
C GLN A 63 8.89 -0.57 5.19
N ASP A 64 7.78 -0.45 5.92
CA ASP A 64 7.79 0.29 7.18
C ASP A 64 8.75 -0.37 8.17
N ASP A 65 9.16 0.38 9.21
CA ASP A 65 10.12 0.00 10.28
C ASP A 65 11.45 0.78 10.23
N TYR A 66 11.54 1.82 9.40
CA TYR A 66 12.72 2.69 9.24
C TYR A 66 12.32 4.14 9.51
N ALA A 67 12.15 4.49 10.78
CA ALA A 67 11.69 5.82 11.21
C ALA A 67 12.65 6.94 10.77
N GLU A 68 13.94 6.65 10.70
CA GLU A 68 14.99 7.52 10.19
C GLU A 68 14.83 7.85 8.70
N LEU A 69 14.11 7.03 7.95
CA LEU A 69 13.72 7.29 6.55
C LEU A 69 12.32 7.89 6.43
N GLY A 70 11.66 8.18 7.56
CA GLY A 70 10.26 8.62 7.59
C GLY A 70 9.27 7.50 7.29
N LEU A 71 9.68 6.22 7.35
CA LEU A 71 8.85 5.06 7.00
C LEU A 71 8.35 4.36 8.26
N GLY A 72 7.07 4.53 8.56
CA GLY A 72 6.45 4.05 9.78
C GLY A 72 4.96 3.84 9.60
N ALA A 73 4.32 3.44 10.69
CA ALA A 73 2.91 3.10 10.63
C ALA A 73 2.04 4.33 10.31
N GLU A 74 1.16 4.20 9.32
CA GLU A 74 0.28 5.28 8.86
C GLU A 74 -1.20 4.96 9.12
N PRO A 75 -2.08 5.97 9.24
CA PRO A 75 -3.52 5.76 9.25
C PRO A 75 -4.00 5.08 7.96
N SER A 76 -4.81 4.03 8.08
CA SER A 76 -5.44 3.34 6.97
C SER A 76 -6.30 4.30 6.14
N ARG A 77 -6.32 4.12 4.82
CA ARG A 77 -7.07 4.99 3.90
C ARG A 77 -8.58 4.78 4.07
N ASN A 78 -9.34 5.89 3.94
CA ASN A 78 -10.80 5.92 4.00
C ASN A 78 -11.46 6.41 2.70
N LYS A 79 -10.66 6.54 1.64
CA LYS A 79 -11.07 6.97 0.31
C LYS A 79 -10.28 6.17 -0.72
N PHE A 80 -10.84 6.03 -1.92
CA PHE A 80 -10.15 5.43 -3.05
C PHE A 80 -10.32 6.28 -4.30
N ILE A 81 -9.48 5.98 -5.28
CA ILE A 81 -9.57 6.53 -6.63
C ILE A 81 -9.89 5.36 -7.55
N ILE A 82 -10.90 5.51 -8.40
CA ILE A 82 -11.15 4.60 -9.51
C ILE A 82 -10.49 5.17 -10.75
N TYR A 83 -9.75 4.33 -11.46
CA TYR A 83 -9.01 4.74 -12.65
C TYR A 83 -9.20 3.73 -13.78
N ASP A 84 -8.97 4.17 -15.02
CA ASP A 84 -9.01 3.30 -16.19
C ASP A 84 -7.65 2.61 -16.38
N LYS A 85 -7.63 1.28 -16.22
CA LYS A 85 -6.42 0.46 -16.36
C LYS A 85 -5.80 0.56 -17.76
N ASN A 86 -6.62 0.50 -18.81
CA ASN A 86 -6.13 0.51 -20.19
C ASN A 86 -5.50 1.85 -20.56
N LEU A 87 -6.04 2.95 -20.03
CA LEU A 87 -5.44 4.27 -20.18
C LEU A 87 -4.15 4.36 -19.37
N PHE A 88 -4.18 3.96 -18.09
CA PHE A 88 -3.04 4.06 -17.19
C PHE A 88 -1.81 3.29 -17.68
N GLU A 89 -1.99 2.10 -18.22
CA GLU A 89 -0.89 1.26 -18.71
C GLU A 89 -0.15 1.88 -19.90
N LYS A 90 -0.83 2.70 -20.71
CA LYS A 90 -0.24 3.41 -21.86
C LYS A 90 0.62 4.61 -21.46
N LEU A 91 0.53 5.08 -20.21
CA LEU A 91 1.25 6.25 -19.73
C LEU A 91 2.65 5.88 -19.22
N ASN A 92 3.60 6.80 -19.41
CA ASN A 92 4.93 6.73 -18.79
C ASN A 92 4.85 7.11 -17.29
N ALA A 93 5.97 7.02 -16.56
CA ALA A 93 5.99 7.24 -15.11
C ALA A 93 5.42 8.62 -14.70
N LEU A 94 5.82 9.69 -15.39
CA LEU A 94 5.31 11.04 -15.13
C LEU A 94 3.82 11.17 -15.46
N GLY A 95 3.41 10.69 -16.64
CA GLY A 95 2.00 10.71 -17.05
C GLY A 95 1.09 9.90 -16.13
N ARG A 96 1.59 8.79 -15.55
CA ARG A 96 0.86 8.02 -14.52
C ARG A 96 0.64 8.83 -13.25
N PHE A 97 1.66 9.55 -12.80
CA PHE A 97 1.56 10.42 -11.63
C PHE A 97 0.53 11.52 -11.86
N ASP A 98 0.65 12.24 -12.98
CA ASP A 98 -0.26 13.34 -13.34
C ASP A 98 -1.70 12.85 -13.51
N TYR A 99 -1.89 11.71 -14.18
CA TYR A 99 -3.20 11.11 -14.37
C TYR A 99 -3.87 10.77 -13.04
N LEU A 100 -3.17 10.08 -12.13
CA LEU A 100 -3.74 9.76 -10.81
C LEU A 100 -4.06 11.01 -9.99
N HIS A 101 -3.25 12.05 -10.12
CA HIS A 101 -3.47 13.32 -9.42
C HIS A 101 -4.68 14.10 -9.98
N GLY A 102 -5.02 13.90 -11.24
CA GLY A 102 -6.18 14.52 -11.89
C GLY A 102 -7.51 13.80 -11.64
N LEU A 103 -7.49 12.61 -11.02
CA LEU A 103 -8.71 11.84 -10.78
C LEU A 103 -9.46 12.34 -9.54
N THR A 104 -10.79 12.32 -9.64
CA THR A 104 -11.65 12.66 -8.53
C THR A 104 -11.70 11.53 -7.50
N PHE A 105 -11.63 11.88 -6.22
CA PHE A 105 -11.79 10.93 -5.13
C PHE A 105 -13.25 10.50 -4.99
N ILE A 106 -13.46 9.21 -4.73
CA ILE A 106 -14.75 8.68 -4.29
C ILE A 106 -14.66 8.43 -2.79
N TYR A 107 -15.60 8.99 -2.05
CA TYR A 107 -15.69 8.80 -0.61
C TYR A 107 -16.58 7.61 -0.30
N ILE A 108 -16.30 6.94 0.82
CA ILE A 108 -17.16 5.89 1.34
C ILE A 108 -17.96 6.48 2.50
N ASN A 109 -19.28 6.35 2.46
CA ASN A 109 -20.12 6.67 3.61
C ASN A 109 -19.73 5.76 4.77
N SER A 110 -19.31 6.37 5.88
CA SER A 110 -18.78 5.65 7.02
C SER A 110 -19.82 4.80 7.76
N TYR A 111 -21.12 5.01 7.55
CA TYR A 111 -22.21 4.28 8.20
C TYR A 111 -22.85 3.22 7.30
N THR A 112 -22.99 3.49 6.01
CA THR A 112 -23.69 2.61 5.06
C THR A 112 -22.73 1.82 4.17
N GLY A 113 -21.45 2.21 4.10
CA GLY A 113 -20.48 1.64 3.17
C GLY A 113 -20.72 1.97 1.69
N THR A 114 -21.70 2.84 1.39
CA THR A 114 -22.02 3.22 0.00
C THR A 114 -21.03 4.26 -0.52
N MET A 115 -20.76 4.23 -1.83
CA MET A 115 -19.96 5.26 -2.50
C MET A 115 -20.72 6.59 -2.52
N ILE A 116 -20.03 7.67 -2.15
CA ILE A 116 -20.49 9.05 -2.28
C ILE A 116 -19.73 9.65 -3.45
N LEU A 117 -20.46 9.94 -4.53
CA LEU A 117 -19.90 10.68 -5.65
C LEU A 117 -19.80 12.16 -5.25
N PRO A 118 -18.69 12.83 -5.58
CA PRO A 118 -18.61 14.29 -5.46
C PRO A 118 -19.59 14.94 -6.44
N ASP A 119 -20.25 16.03 -5.99
CA ASP A 119 -21.19 16.83 -6.78
C ASP A 119 -20.54 17.47 -8.02
#